data_AF-A0A432JWJ3-F1
#
_entry.id   AF-A0A432JWJ3-F1
#
_cell.length_a   1.000
_cell.length_b   1.000
_cell.length_c   1.000
_cell.angle_alpha   90.00
_cell.angle_beta   90.00
_cell.angle_gamma   90.00
#
_symmetry.space_group_name_H-M   'P 1'
#
loop_
_entity.id
_entity.type
_entity.pdbx_description
1 polymer ?
#
loop_
_entity_poly.entity_id
_entity_poly.type
_entity_poly.pdbx_seq_one_letter_code
_entity_poly.pdbx_strand_id
1 'polypeptide(L)'
;MTSFLKKRKVKGRKGIGKFSGLMIAQIMKLETYASGKKTTLIINKEELALAHYDLEKVPLSINSEDCEEDKHGTIVTLEGLSQNFNFPNPERLKEFLVRDYGRENDFKLIINGEDIGVLDLQGK
;
A
#
# COMPACT_ATOMS: atom_id res chain seq x y z
N MET A 1 18.91 5.84 -2.61
CA MET A 1 18.98 7.14 -3.33
C MET A 1 17.79 8.01 -2.88
N THR A 2 18.05 9.00 -2.04
CA THR A 2 17.05 9.80 -1.32
C THR A 2 16.16 10.64 -2.28
N SER A 3 14.87 10.76 -1.96
CA SER A 3 13.85 11.40 -2.82
C SER A 3 14.15 12.86 -3.19
N PHE A 4 14.99 13.55 -2.42
CA PHE A 4 15.42 14.94 -2.65
C PHE A 4 16.17 15.14 -3.98
N LEU A 5 16.98 14.17 -4.41
CA LEU A 5 17.70 14.24 -5.70
C LEU A 5 16.74 14.20 -6.90
N LYS A 6 15.55 13.62 -6.71
CA LYS A 6 14.56 13.38 -7.77
C LYS A 6 13.53 14.52 -7.90
N LYS A 7 13.63 15.57 -7.06
CA LYS A 7 12.74 16.76 -7.04
C LYS A 7 11.23 16.45 -7.00
N ARG A 8 10.85 15.26 -6.54
CA ARG A 8 9.44 14.84 -6.44
C ARG A 8 8.73 15.58 -5.29
N LYS A 9 7.50 16.02 -5.54
CA LYS A 9 6.65 16.57 -4.47
C LYS A 9 6.01 15.43 -3.68
N VAL A 10 6.05 15.51 -2.36
CA VAL A 10 5.34 14.57 -1.49
C VAL A 10 3.83 14.69 -1.73
N LYS A 11 3.18 13.58 -2.14
CA LYS A 11 1.71 13.54 -2.34
C LYS A 11 0.94 13.49 -1.01
N GLY A 12 1.45 12.80 0.00
CA GLY A 12 0.82 12.68 1.33
C GLY A 12 0.93 13.96 2.15
N ARG A 13 -0.16 14.39 2.81
CA ARG A 13 -0.19 15.62 3.64
C ARG A 13 -0.78 15.44 5.03
N LYS A 14 -1.86 14.66 5.16
CA LYS A 14 -2.66 14.55 6.39
C LYS A 14 -2.40 13.29 7.21
N GLY A 15 -1.58 12.35 6.70
CA GLY A 15 -1.31 11.09 7.40
C GLY A 15 -2.48 10.10 7.50
N ILE A 16 -3.68 10.43 7.01
CA ILE A 16 -4.87 9.56 7.11
C ILE A 16 -4.98 8.53 5.98
N GLY A 17 -4.32 8.76 4.84
CA GLY A 17 -4.44 7.90 3.65
C GLY A 17 -3.99 6.45 3.89
N LYS A 18 -3.15 6.23 4.90
CA LYS A 18 -2.68 4.89 5.31
C LYS A 18 -3.80 3.96 5.78
N PHE A 19 -4.95 4.50 6.19
CA PHE A 19 -6.10 3.71 6.64
C PHE A 19 -7.09 3.38 5.52
N SER A 20 -6.89 3.91 4.31
CA SER A 20 -7.85 3.77 3.20
C SER A 20 -8.12 2.32 2.80
N GLY A 21 -7.16 1.41 2.94
CA GLY A 21 -7.40 -0.01 2.66
C GLY A 21 -8.44 -0.67 3.59
N LEU A 22 -8.64 -0.16 4.82
CA LEU A 22 -9.70 -0.65 5.72
C LEU A 22 -11.11 -0.26 5.26
N MET A 23 -11.22 0.64 4.28
CA MET A 23 -12.51 0.92 3.63
C MET A 23 -12.95 -0.26 2.76
N ILE A 24 -12.01 -0.98 2.15
CA ILE A 24 -12.29 -2.04 1.16
C ILE A 24 -11.97 -3.44 1.65
N ALA A 25 -11.31 -3.59 2.80
CA ALA A 25 -10.87 -4.88 3.35
C ALA A 25 -11.21 -5.00 4.84
N GLN A 26 -11.42 -6.23 5.31
CA GLN A 26 -11.63 -6.55 6.71
C GLN A 26 -10.31 -6.50 7.49
N ILE A 27 -9.22 -7.00 6.88
CA ILE A 27 -7.90 -7.08 7.50
C ILE A 27 -6.90 -6.35 6.61
N MET A 28 -6.07 -5.51 7.23
CA MET A 28 -4.91 -4.89 6.61
C MET A 28 -3.65 -5.34 7.35
N LYS A 29 -2.78 -6.06 6.64
CA LYS A 29 -1.46 -6.49 7.14
C LYS A 29 -0.37 -5.66 6.47
N LEU A 30 0.49 -5.04 7.27
CA LEU A 30 1.66 -4.29 6.81
C LEU A 30 2.91 -5.03 7.25
N GLU A 31 3.81 -5.28 6.32
CA GLU A 31 5.14 -5.83 6.59
C GLU A 31 6.17 -4.85 6.04
N THR A 32 6.93 -4.22 6.93
CA THR A 32 7.99 -3.27 6.54
C THR A 32 9.36 -3.81 6.91
N TYR A 33 10.31 -3.66 5.99
CA TYR A 33 11.69 -4.12 6.12
C TYR A 33 12.60 -2.90 6.11
N ALA A 34 13.32 -2.67 7.20
CA ALA A 34 14.26 -1.57 7.33
C ALA A 34 15.29 -1.86 8.43
N SER A 35 16.54 -1.50 8.18
CA SER A 35 17.62 -1.56 9.19
C SER A 35 17.78 -2.94 9.83
N GLY A 36 17.71 -4.02 9.03
CA GLY A 36 17.82 -5.41 9.52
C GLY A 36 16.63 -5.87 10.37
N LYS A 37 15.52 -5.13 10.38
CA LYS A 37 14.28 -5.48 11.08
C LYS A 37 13.11 -5.58 10.11
N LYS A 38 12.34 -6.65 10.27
CA LYS A 38 11.00 -6.77 9.71
C LYS A 38 10.00 -6.43 10.81
N THR A 39 9.18 -5.41 10.61
CA THR A 39 8.05 -5.08 11.49
C THR A 39 6.75 -5.44 10.79
N THR A 40 5.93 -6.24 11.46
CA THR A 40 4.60 -6.64 11.01
C THR A 40 3.55 -5.96 11.87
N LEU A 41 2.60 -5.27 11.24
CA LEU A 41 1.42 -4.67 11.87
C LEU A 41 0.17 -5.27 11.23
N ILE A 42 -0.73 -5.79 12.05
CA ILE A 42 -2.05 -6.27 11.60
C ILE A 42 -3.12 -5.36 12.19
N ILE A 43 -4.00 -4.88 11.32
CA ILE A 43 -5.16 -4.08 11.70
C ILE A 43 -6.42 -4.81 11.24
N ASN A 44 -7.26 -5.18 12.20
CA ASN A 44 -8.56 -5.79 11.96
C ASN A 44 -9.67 -4.74 12.13
N LYS A 45 -10.53 -4.61 11.12
CA LYS A 45 -11.64 -3.67 11.11
C LYS A 45 -12.69 -3.96 12.18
N GLU A 46 -12.91 -5.23 12.52
CA GLU A 46 -13.88 -5.61 13.55
C GLU A 46 -13.39 -5.23 14.95
N GLU A 47 -12.11 -5.45 15.23
CA GLU A 47 -11.47 -5.03 16.49
C GLU A 47 -11.51 -3.49 16.64
N LEU A 48 -11.29 -2.76 15.53
CA LEU A 48 -11.48 -1.32 15.51
C LEU A 48 -12.93 -0.92 15.79
N ALA A 49 -13.91 -1.61 15.20
CA ALA A 49 -15.32 -1.30 15.42
C ALA A 49 -15.74 -1.54 16.87
N LEU A 50 -15.25 -2.62 17.50
CA LEU A 50 -15.47 -2.91 18.92
C LEU A 50 -14.88 -1.82 19.84
N ALA A 51 -13.78 -1.20 19.43
CA ALA A 51 -13.18 -0.05 20.11
C ALA A 51 -13.73 1.31 19.67
N HIS A 52 -14.91 1.36 19.03
CA HIS A 52 -15.53 2.58 18.49
C HIS A 52 -14.64 3.38 17.53
N TYR A 53 -13.81 2.68 16.74
CA TYR A 53 -12.83 3.23 15.80
C TYR A 53 -11.75 4.12 16.45
N ASP A 54 -11.58 4.00 17.76
CA ASP A 54 -10.51 4.66 18.49
C ASP A 54 -9.23 3.82 18.39
N LEU A 55 -8.36 4.21 17.46
CA LEU A 55 -7.10 3.50 17.19
C LEU A 55 -6.16 3.45 18.39
N GLU A 56 -6.25 4.42 19.32
CA GLU A 56 -5.42 4.45 20.52
C GLU A 56 -5.86 3.39 21.55
N LYS A 57 -7.11 2.94 21.46
CA LYS A 57 -7.70 1.94 22.35
C LYS A 57 -7.56 0.51 21.83
N VAL A 58 -7.21 0.33 20.56
CA VAL A 58 -7.01 -0.99 19.98
C VAL A 58 -5.57 -1.44 20.22
N PRO A 59 -5.34 -2.60 20.84
CA PRO A 59 -4.02 -3.20 20.91
C PRO A 59 -3.57 -3.56 19.48
N LEU A 60 -2.75 -2.72 18.88
CA LEU A 60 -2.17 -2.99 17.58
C LEU A 60 -1.15 -4.12 17.71
N SER A 61 -1.44 -5.25 17.07
CA SER A 61 -0.53 -6.39 17.04
C SER A 61 0.69 -6.05 16.18
N ILE A 62 1.74 -5.56 16.84
CA ILE A 62 3.03 -5.21 16.21
C ILE A 62 4.04 -6.28 16.64
N ASN A 63 4.55 -7.01 15.66
CA ASN A 63 5.67 -7.95 15.86
C ASN A 63 6.90 -7.44 15.13
N SER A 64 8.09 -7.61 15.71
CA SER A 64 9.35 -7.30 15.03
C SER A 64 10.31 -8.46 15.12
N GLU A 65 10.86 -8.85 13.98
CA GLU A 65 11.83 -9.94 13.84
C GLU A 65 13.06 -9.46 13.05
N ASP A 66 14.17 -10.16 13.21
CA ASP A 66 15.38 -9.88 12.44
C ASP A 66 15.16 -10.25 10.96
N CYS A 67 15.70 -9.44 10.06
CA CYS A 67 15.74 -9.73 8.64
C CYS A 67 17.09 -9.36 8.04
N GLU A 68 17.31 -9.77 6.80
CA GLU A 68 18.51 -9.40 6.04
C GLU A 68 18.63 -7.85 5.96
N GLU A 69 19.85 -7.34 6.13
CA GLU A 69 20.11 -5.89 6.20
C GLU A 69 19.84 -5.17 4.87
N ASP A 70 19.99 -5.87 3.74
CA ASP A 70 19.75 -5.36 2.39
C ASP A 70 18.26 -5.37 2.01
N LYS A 71 17.43 -6.07 2.77
CA LYS A 71 15.99 -6.13 2.53
C LYS A 71 15.32 -4.82 2.94
N HIS A 72 14.72 -4.15 1.95
CA HIS A 72 14.06 -2.87 2.14
C HIS A 72 12.72 -2.77 1.40
N GLY A 73 11.74 -2.17 2.06
CA GLY A 73 10.45 -1.86 1.46
C GLY A 73 9.28 -2.15 2.38
N THR A 74 8.07 -2.00 1.85
CA THR A 74 6.83 -2.25 2.58
C THR A 74 5.88 -3.03 1.71
N ILE A 75 5.31 -4.09 2.27
CA ILE A 75 4.24 -4.88 1.68
C ILE A 75 2.97 -4.54 2.45
N VAL A 76 1.90 -4.23 1.72
CA VAL A 76 0.56 -4.00 2.29
C VAL A 76 -0.37 -5.04 1.68
N THR A 77 -0.85 -5.96 2.51
CA THR A 77 -1.79 -7.02 2.13
C THR A 77 -3.18 -6.66 2.65
N LEU A 78 -4.17 -6.73 1.77
CA LEU A 78 -5.57 -6.50 2.09
C LEU A 78 -6.34 -7.80 1.94
N GLU A 79 -6.96 -8.25 3.03
CA GLU A 79 -7.68 -9.54 3.11
C GLU A 79 -9.14 -9.33 3.51
N GLY A 80 -10.00 -10.27 3.12
CA GLY A 80 -11.44 -10.13 3.33
C GLY A 80 -12.00 -8.91 2.58
N LEU A 81 -11.74 -8.84 1.28
CA LEU A 81 -12.23 -7.74 0.44
C LEU A 81 -13.76 -7.66 0.51
N SER A 82 -14.26 -6.45 0.76
CA SER A 82 -15.69 -6.16 0.89
C SER A 82 -16.42 -6.49 -0.41
N GLN A 83 -17.42 -7.36 -0.30
CA GLN A 83 -18.28 -7.78 -1.42
C GLN A 83 -19.25 -6.69 -1.89
N ASN A 84 -19.31 -5.56 -1.17
CA ASN A 84 -20.10 -4.40 -1.56
C ASN A 84 -19.45 -3.59 -2.70
N PHE A 85 -18.24 -3.94 -3.10
CA PHE A 85 -17.53 -3.32 -4.23
C PHE A 85 -17.35 -4.32 -5.37
N ASN A 86 -17.20 -3.79 -6.58
CA ASN A 86 -16.78 -4.60 -7.72
C ASN A 86 -15.38 -5.17 -7.48
N PHE A 87 -15.16 -6.39 -7.95
CA PHE A 87 -13.83 -7.00 -7.92
C PHE A 87 -12.82 -6.11 -8.65
N PRO A 88 -11.58 -5.98 -8.15
CA PRO A 88 -10.55 -5.17 -8.80
C PRO A 88 -10.34 -5.59 -10.26
N ASN A 89 -10.45 -4.63 -11.17
CA ASN A 89 -10.18 -4.85 -12.58
C ASN A 89 -8.73 -4.39 -12.89
N PRO A 90 -7.83 -5.30 -13.31
CA PRO A 90 -6.43 -4.97 -13.54
C PRO A 90 -6.25 -3.91 -14.63
N GLU A 91 -7.03 -3.96 -15.72
CA GLU A 91 -6.94 -3.00 -16.82
C GLU A 91 -7.32 -1.58 -16.37
N ARG A 92 -8.39 -1.45 -15.58
CA ARG A 92 -8.74 -0.15 -14.98
C ARG A 92 -7.66 0.35 -14.03
N LEU A 93 -7.08 -0.54 -13.23
CA LEU A 93 -6.00 -0.17 -12.31
C LEU A 93 -4.74 0.29 -13.07
N LYS A 94 -4.39 -0.40 -14.18
CA LYS A 94 -3.32 0.02 -15.11
C LYS A 94 -3.57 1.46 -15.58
N GLU A 95 -4.74 1.74 -16.14
CA GLU A 95 -5.10 3.09 -16.64
C GLU A 95 -4.91 4.18 -15.56
N PHE A 96 -5.40 3.94 -14.34
CA PHE A 96 -5.26 4.89 -13.23
C PHE A 96 -3.81 5.12 -12.82
N LEU A 97 -3.03 4.05 -12.63
CA LEU A 97 -1.66 4.15 -12.12
C LEU A 97 -0.70 4.73 -13.16
N VAL A 98 -0.84 4.37 -14.44
CA VAL A 98 0.04 4.90 -15.50
C VAL A 98 -0.16 6.40 -15.70
N ARG A 99 -1.39 6.89 -15.64
CA ARG A 99 -1.67 8.32 -15.72
C ARG A 99 -0.95 9.12 -14.62
N ASP A 100 -0.91 8.56 -13.42
CA ASP A 100 -0.42 9.25 -12.23
C ASP A 100 1.07 9.02 -11.93
N TYR A 101 1.64 7.91 -12.41
CA TYR A 101 2.99 7.45 -12.08
C TYR A 101 3.81 6.92 -13.26
N GLY A 102 3.20 6.62 -14.42
CA GLY A 102 3.88 5.97 -15.54
C GLY A 102 5.01 6.81 -16.18
N ARG A 103 5.02 8.13 -15.95
CA ARG A 103 6.06 9.04 -16.46
C ARG A 103 7.35 9.06 -15.61
N GLU A 104 7.37 8.33 -14.50
CA GLU A 104 8.50 8.33 -13.57
C GLU A 104 9.51 7.24 -13.94
N ASN A 105 10.64 7.62 -14.55
CA ASN A 105 11.62 6.68 -15.13
C ASN A 105 12.28 5.69 -14.15
N ASP A 106 12.31 6.00 -12.86
CA ASP A 106 12.89 5.18 -11.79
C ASP A 106 11.82 4.60 -10.85
N PHE A 107 10.58 4.50 -11.31
CA PHE A 107 9.47 3.88 -10.59
C PHE A 107 8.77 2.86 -11.50
N LYS A 108 8.92 1.58 -11.19
CA LYS A 108 8.29 0.49 -11.95
C LYS A 108 6.93 0.14 -11.35
N LEU A 109 5.95 -0.03 -12.22
CA LEU A 109 4.62 -0.52 -11.88
C LEU A 109 4.48 -1.94 -12.40
N ILE A 110 4.11 -2.87 -11.53
CA ILE A 110 3.87 -4.27 -11.87
C ILE A 110 2.46 -4.63 -11.41
N ILE A 111 1.60 -5.11 -12.32
CA ILE A 111 0.28 -5.66 -11.97
C ILE A 111 0.21 -7.08 -12.50
N ASN A 112 -0.14 -8.03 -11.64
CA ASN A 112 -0.23 -9.46 -11.99
C ASN A 112 1.03 -10.02 -12.67
N GLY A 113 2.21 -9.46 -12.36
CA GLY A 113 3.49 -9.88 -12.94
C GLY A 113 3.88 -9.16 -14.25
N GLU A 114 3.02 -8.30 -14.78
CA GLU A 114 3.28 -7.52 -15.99
C GLU A 114 3.81 -6.12 -15.65
N ASP A 115 4.95 -5.73 -16.24
CA ASP A 115 5.47 -4.37 -16.20
C ASP A 115 4.55 -3.44 -17.03
N ILE A 116 4.22 -2.26 -16.49
CA ILE A 116 3.32 -1.31 -17.15
C ILE A 116 4.02 0.04 -17.38
N GLY A 117 3.90 0.57 -18.60
CA GLY A 117 4.44 1.86 -19.01
C GLY A 117 3.42 2.78 -19.66
N VAL A 118 3.85 4.01 -19.98
CA VAL A 118 3.00 5.04 -20.65
C VAL A 118 2.48 4.57 -22.01
N LEU A 119 3.22 3.67 -22.67
CA LEU A 119 2.87 3.13 -23.99
C LEU A 119 1.66 2.18 -23.94
N ASP A 120 1.29 1.68 -22.76
CA ASP A 120 0.16 0.76 -22.59
C ASP A 120 -1.19 1.48 -22.49
N LEU A 121 -1.20 2.81 -22.48
CA LEU A 121 -2.43 3.61 -22.51
C LEU A 121 -3.03 3.58 -23.92
N GLN A 122 -4.15 2.88 -24.08
CA GLN A 122 -4.97 3.01 -25.29
C GLN A 122 -5.54 4.44 -25.36
N GLY A 123 -5.16 5.18 -26.40
CA GLY A 123 -5.75 6.48 -26.70
C GLY A 123 -7.22 6.32 -27.05
N LYS A 124 -8.09 7.04 -26.33
CA LYS A 124 -9.47 7.30 -26.78
C LYS A 124 -9.54 8.68 -27.42
#